data_AF-A0A963LBQ3-F1
#
_entry.id   AF-A0A963LBQ3-F1
#
_cell.length_a   1.000
_cell.length_b   1.000
_cell.length_c   1.000
_cell.angle_alpha   90.00
_cell.angle_beta   90.00
_cell.angle_gamma   90.00
#
_symmetry.space_group_name_H-M   'P 1'
#
loop_
_entity.id
_entity.type
_entity.pdbx_description
1 polymer ?
#
loop_
_entity_poly.entity_id
_entity_poly.type
_entity_poly.pdbx_seq_one_letter_code
_entity_poly.pdbx_strand_id
1 'polypeptide(L)'
;KETKLAEKIAKAVKPHGELISGVFFDVDEGNEVTRDGADDTYTLDITILHAADPDFEQAEKAANDAAKAIETAFKDKLFNPQKKWQQIELRSCEPVSESVLTYQQFKVLKRWRLEHISLAAEPQQPVLPD
;
A
#
# COMPACT_ATOMS: atom_id res chain seq x y z
N LYS A 1 16.39 10.75 -0.27
CA LYS A 1 15.26 11.40 -0.98
C LYS A 1 14.00 10.70 -0.50
N GLU A 2 13.16 11.35 0.29
CA GLU A 2 11.87 10.75 0.64
C GLU A 2 11.05 10.55 -0.62
N THR A 3 10.76 9.29 -0.92
CA THR A 3 9.81 8.92 -1.95
C THR A 3 8.43 9.28 -1.40
N LYS A 4 7.83 10.37 -1.90
CA LYS A 4 6.46 10.82 -1.59
C LYS A 4 5.35 9.82 -2.03
N LEU A 5 5.65 8.52 -2.01
CA LEU A 5 4.76 7.42 -2.36
C LEU A 5 3.57 7.38 -1.40
N ALA A 6 3.80 7.54 -0.10
CA ALA A 6 2.73 7.56 0.89
C ALA A 6 1.69 8.67 0.59
N GLU A 7 2.15 9.88 0.25
CA GLU A 7 1.27 10.97 -0.18
C GLU A 7 0.52 10.63 -1.48
N LYS A 8 1.19 9.99 -2.45
CA LYS A 8 0.57 9.58 -3.72
C LYS A 8 -0.51 8.51 -3.50
N ILE A 9 -0.24 7.51 -2.68
CA ILE A 9 -1.20 6.46 -2.31
C ILE A 9 -2.40 7.08 -1.59
N ALA A 10 -2.15 7.94 -0.59
CA ALA A 10 -3.23 8.64 0.11
C ALA A 10 -4.07 9.49 -0.84
N LYS A 11 -3.46 10.21 -1.80
CA LYS A 11 -4.19 10.98 -2.81
C LYS A 11 -4.99 10.11 -3.79
N ALA A 12 -4.52 8.91 -4.09
CA ALA A 12 -5.25 7.97 -4.94
C ALA A 12 -6.49 7.40 -4.25
N VAL A 13 -6.43 7.17 -2.94
CA VAL A 13 -7.48 6.46 -2.20
C VAL A 13 -8.48 7.41 -1.54
N LYS A 14 -8.02 8.57 -1.02
CA LYS A 14 -8.85 9.53 -0.27
C LYS A 14 -10.12 10.01 -0.98
N PRO A 15 -10.13 10.25 -2.31
CA PRO A 15 -11.35 10.63 -3.03
C PRO A 15 -12.46 9.57 -2.99
N HIS A 16 -12.11 8.33 -2.67
CA HIS A 16 -12.99 7.17 -2.69
C HIS A 16 -13.28 6.63 -1.28
N GLY A 17 -13.13 7.45 -0.24
CA GLY A 17 -13.12 7.00 1.15
C GLY A 17 -14.39 6.28 1.64
N GLU A 18 -15.54 6.48 1.00
CA GLU A 18 -16.79 5.76 1.30
C GLU A 18 -16.95 4.46 0.48
N LEU A 19 -16.19 4.32 -0.61
CA LEU A 19 -16.23 3.19 -1.55
C LEU A 19 -15.12 2.18 -1.29
N ILE A 20 -13.98 2.64 -0.77
CA ILE A 20 -12.82 1.82 -0.40
C ILE A 20 -12.81 1.65 1.13
N SER A 21 -13.14 0.44 1.56
CA SER A 21 -13.19 0.04 2.97
C SER A 21 -11.80 -0.10 3.61
N GLY A 22 -10.78 -0.39 2.81
CA GLY A 22 -9.41 -0.50 3.31
C GLY A 22 -8.35 -0.68 2.22
N VAL A 23 -7.12 -0.36 2.59
CA VAL A 23 -5.92 -0.70 1.79
C VAL A 23 -4.98 -1.45 2.70
N PHE A 24 -4.59 -2.63 2.27
CA PHE A 24 -3.74 -3.55 3.02
C PHE A 24 -2.42 -3.74 2.28
N PHE A 25 -1.35 -3.82 3.05
CA PHE A 25 0.02 -3.97 2.55
C PHE A 25 0.59 -5.24 3.15
N ASP A 26 0.97 -6.17 2.29
CA ASP A 26 1.73 -7.34 2.67
C ASP A 26 3.18 -7.15 2.19
N VAL A 27 4.07 -6.89 3.15
CA VAL A 27 5.48 -6.66 2.90
C VAL A 27 6.23 -7.94 3.24
N ASP A 28 6.95 -8.49 2.25
CA ASP A 28 7.75 -9.71 2.41
C ASP A 28 6.99 -10.89 3.02
N GLU A 29 5.68 -10.98 2.73
CA GLU A 29 4.79 -12.04 3.25
C GLU A 29 4.76 -12.05 4.80
N GLY A 30 4.98 -10.88 5.40
CA GLY A 30 5.06 -10.68 6.84
C GLY A 30 6.41 -11.05 7.47
N ASN A 31 7.43 -11.38 6.69
CA ASN A 31 8.76 -11.71 7.21
C ASN A 31 9.60 -10.45 7.43
N GLU A 32 10.26 -10.37 8.59
CA GLU A 32 11.22 -9.29 8.86
C GLU A 32 12.57 -9.62 8.21
N VAL A 33 12.79 -9.12 7.00
CA VAL A 33 14.03 -9.30 6.24
C VAL A 33 14.84 -8.01 6.27
N THR A 34 16.10 -8.11 6.69
CA THR A 34 17.04 -6.98 6.58
C THR A 34 17.55 -6.91 5.15
N ARG A 35 17.37 -5.76 4.50
CA ARG A 35 17.80 -5.51 3.12
C ARG A 35 19.13 -4.78 3.06
N ASP A 36 19.97 -5.13 2.08
CA ASP A 36 21.24 -4.44 1.83
C ASP A 36 21.23 -3.69 0.48
N GLY A 37 21.25 -2.37 0.56
CA GLY A 37 21.27 -1.50 -0.61
C GLY A 37 19.93 -1.39 -1.33
N ALA A 38 19.92 -0.64 -2.43
CA ALA A 38 18.69 -0.29 -3.14
C ALA A 38 18.20 -1.38 -4.11
N ASP A 39 19.06 -2.32 -4.51
CA ASP A 39 18.69 -3.38 -5.46
C ASP A 39 18.22 -4.67 -4.75
N ASP A 40 18.38 -4.77 -3.43
CA ASP A 40 17.76 -5.79 -2.57
C ASP A 40 16.40 -5.27 -2.08
N THR A 41 15.38 -5.48 -2.91
CA THR A 41 14.06 -4.86 -2.71
C THR A 41 13.22 -5.60 -1.69
N TYR A 42 12.45 -4.84 -0.91
CA TYR A 42 11.26 -5.40 -0.26
C TYR A 42 10.26 -5.79 -1.34
N THR A 43 9.60 -6.93 -1.16
CA THR A 43 8.44 -7.30 -1.97
C THR A 43 7.18 -6.75 -1.33
N LEU A 44 6.27 -6.25 -2.14
CA LEU A 44 5.02 -5.66 -1.66
C LEU A 44 3.84 -6.14 -2.49
N ASP A 45 2.82 -6.65 -1.81
CA ASP A 45 1.49 -6.90 -2.36
C ASP A 45 0.49 -5.95 -1.69
N ILE A 46 -0.37 -5.34 -2.51
CA ILE A 46 -1.39 -4.40 -2.03
C ILE A 46 -2.76 -4.99 -2.36
N THR A 47 -3.64 -5.03 -1.35
CA THR A 47 -5.06 -5.34 -1.53
C THR A 47 -5.89 -4.09 -1.25
N ILE A 48 -6.70 -3.68 -2.22
CA ILE A 48 -7.65 -2.58 -2.08
C ILE A 48 -9.04 -3.18 -1.87
N LEU A 49 -9.52 -3.15 -0.63
CA LEU A 49 -10.82 -3.68 -0.28
C LEU A 49 -11.89 -2.62 -0.55
N HIS A 50 -12.90 -2.95 -1.35
CA HIS A 50 -14.02 -2.07 -1.66
C HIS A 50 -15.35 -2.64 -1.18
N ALA A 51 -16.28 -1.74 -0.91
CA ALA A 51 -17.61 -2.11 -0.46
C ALA A 51 -18.35 -2.93 -1.52
N ALA A 52 -19.16 -3.88 -1.07
CA ALA A 52 -20.07 -4.64 -1.94
C ALA A 52 -21.42 -3.93 -2.12
N ASP A 53 -21.77 -3.03 -1.20
CA ASP A 53 -23.04 -2.32 -1.12
C ASP A 53 -22.82 -0.84 -0.77
N PRO A 54 -23.73 0.08 -1.15
CA PRO A 54 -24.93 -0.16 -1.95
C PRO A 54 -24.67 -0.17 -3.47
N ASP A 55 -23.49 0.30 -3.93
CA ASP A 55 -23.16 0.44 -5.35
C ASP A 55 -21.82 -0.26 -5.65
N PHE A 56 -21.91 -1.56 -5.95
CA PHE A 56 -20.77 -2.40 -6.26
C PHE A 56 -19.96 -1.87 -7.45
N GLU A 57 -20.62 -1.49 -8.55
CA GLU A 57 -19.93 -1.07 -9.78
C GLU A 57 -19.12 0.20 -9.55
N GLN A 58 -19.69 1.16 -8.82
CA GLN A 58 -18.98 2.38 -8.47
C GLN A 58 -17.78 2.10 -7.54
N ALA A 59 -17.96 1.20 -6.56
CA ALA A 59 -16.91 0.83 -5.62
C ALA A 59 -15.76 0.06 -6.29
N GLU A 60 -16.09 -0.90 -7.14
CA GLU A 60 -15.11 -1.66 -7.94
C GLU A 60 -14.34 -0.73 -8.87
N LYS A 61 -15.04 0.19 -9.56
CA LYS A 61 -14.39 1.17 -10.42
C LYS A 61 -13.42 2.06 -9.64
N ALA A 62 -13.84 2.56 -8.48
CA ALA A 62 -13.00 3.38 -7.61
C ALA A 62 -11.74 2.65 -7.15
N ALA A 63 -11.87 1.38 -6.75
CA ALA A 63 -10.74 0.56 -6.34
C ALA A 63 -9.78 0.27 -7.50
N ASN A 64 -10.29 -0.01 -8.70
CA ASN A 64 -9.49 -0.18 -9.91
C ASN A 64 -8.73 1.09 -10.29
N ASP A 65 -9.37 2.26 -10.20
CA ASP A 65 -8.74 3.54 -10.49
C ASP A 65 -7.62 3.85 -9.47
N ALA A 66 -7.87 3.55 -8.19
CA ALA A 66 -6.86 3.66 -7.14
C ALA A 66 -5.68 2.70 -7.36
N ALA A 67 -5.94 1.44 -7.71
CA ALA A 67 -4.90 0.44 -8.01
C ALA A 67 -3.97 0.92 -9.12
N LYS A 68 -4.52 1.36 -10.26
CA LYS A 68 -3.76 1.88 -11.40
C LYS A 68 -2.92 3.11 -11.02
N ALA A 69 -3.48 4.02 -10.21
CA ALA A 69 -2.76 5.19 -9.75
C ALA A 69 -1.59 4.83 -8.82
N ILE A 70 -1.77 3.85 -7.94
CA ILE A 70 -0.72 3.32 -7.06
C ILE A 70 0.37 2.64 -7.89
N GLU A 71 0.01 1.73 -8.80
CA GLU A 71 0.99 1.08 -9.68
C GLU A 71 1.84 2.10 -10.45
N THR A 72 1.19 3.11 -11.03
CA THR A 72 1.88 4.17 -11.77
C THR A 72 2.83 4.93 -10.85
N ALA A 73 2.41 5.24 -9.62
CA ALA A 73 3.24 5.91 -8.65
C ALA A 73 4.49 5.10 -8.28
N PHE A 74 4.36 3.78 -8.13
CA PHE A 74 5.49 2.87 -7.87
C PHE A 74 6.42 2.80 -9.08
N LYS A 75 5.88 2.56 -10.28
CA LYS A 75 6.67 2.49 -11.52
C LYS A 75 7.46 3.78 -11.76
N ASP A 76 6.83 4.95 -11.60
CA ASP A 76 7.47 6.25 -11.77
C ASP A 76 8.64 6.51 -10.80
N LYS A 77 8.63 5.89 -9.62
CA LYS A 77 9.54 6.22 -8.52
C LYS A 77 10.60 5.17 -8.27
N LEU A 78 10.25 3.91 -8.44
CA LEU A 78 11.04 2.77 -8.00
C LEU A 78 11.39 1.83 -9.14
N PHE A 79 10.84 2.02 -10.35
CA PHE A 79 11.22 1.22 -11.51
C PHE A 79 12.19 2.01 -12.39
N ASN A 80 13.43 1.54 -12.47
CA ASN A 80 14.48 2.25 -13.18
C ASN A 80 14.42 2.01 -14.72
N PRO A 81 15.12 2.83 -15.54
CA PRO A 81 15.15 2.65 -16.99
C PRO A 81 15.74 1.29 -17.45
N GLN A 82 16.52 0.63 -16.60
CA GLN A 82 17.06 -0.71 -16.82
C GLN A 82 16.03 -1.82 -16.53
N LYS A 83 14.76 -1.46 -16.30
CA LYS A 83 13.65 -2.36 -16.00
C LYS A 83 13.86 -3.17 -14.73
N LYS A 84 14.46 -2.57 -13.71
CA LYS A 84 14.61 -3.16 -12.37
C LYS A 84 13.93 -2.30 -11.32
N TRP A 85 13.29 -2.99 -10.36
CA TRP A 85 12.81 -2.36 -9.15
C TRP A 85 13.96 -1.94 -8.25
N GLN A 86 13.74 -0.88 -7.48
CA GLN A 86 14.67 -0.38 -6.47
C GLN A 86 13.89 -0.08 -5.19
N GLN A 87 14.50 -0.37 -4.05
CA GLN A 87 13.95 -0.26 -2.69
C GLN A 87 12.74 -1.15 -2.43
N ILE A 88 11.66 -1.01 -3.21
CA ILE A 88 10.44 -1.81 -3.09
C ILE A 88 10.03 -2.27 -4.49
N GLU A 89 9.80 -3.57 -4.62
CA GLU A 89 9.18 -4.21 -5.77
C GLU A 89 7.69 -4.40 -5.49
N LEU A 90 6.85 -3.72 -6.25
CA LEU A 90 5.41 -3.93 -6.22
C LEU A 90 5.08 -5.19 -7.03
N ARG A 91 4.73 -6.28 -6.34
CA ARG A 91 4.35 -7.56 -6.95
C ARG A 91 2.91 -7.56 -7.44
N SER A 92 1.99 -7.03 -6.64
CA SER A 92 0.57 -6.91 -6.99
C SER A 92 -0.11 -5.69 -6.35
N CYS A 93 -1.18 -5.21 -6.99
CA CYS A 93 -2.04 -4.16 -6.46
C CYS A 93 -3.49 -4.43 -6.91
N GLU A 94 -4.19 -5.26 -6.15
CA GLU A 94 -5.45 -5.87 -6.59
C GLU A 94 -6.66 -5.32 -5.82
N PRO A 95 -7.70 -4.87 -6.53
CA PRO A 95 -9.03 -4.66 -5.95
C PRO A 95 -9.67 -5.98 -5.50
N VAL A 96 -10.29 -5.97 -4.32
CA VAL A 96 -11.07 -7.09 -3.79
C VAL A 96 -12.38 -6.58 -3.21
N SER A 97 -13.48 -7.25 -3.53
CA SER A 97 -14.79 -6.97 -2.94
C SER A 97 -14.91 -7.54 -1.53
N GLU A 98 -15.56 -6.82 -0.62
CA GLU A 98 -15.98 -7.36 0.68
C GLU A 98 -16.78 -8.66 0.56
N SER A 99 -17.58 -8.83 -0.49
CA SER A 99 -18.42 -10.02 -0.69
C SER A 99 -17.63 -11.30 -1.01
N VAL A 100 -16.36 -11.17 -1.42
CA VAL A 100 -15.51 -12.32 -1.79
C VAL A 100 -14.28 -12.46 -0.88
N LEU A 101 -14.08 -11.54 0.07
CA LEU A 101 -13.02 -11.62 1.05
C LEU A 101 -13.27 -12.79 2.01
N THR A 102 -12.42 -13.81 1.95
CA THR A 102 -12.55 -14.95 2.86
C THR A 102 -12.15 -14.57 4.28
N TYR A 103 -12.74 -15.26 5.26
CA TYR A 103 -12.37 -15.06 6.67
C TYR A 103 -10.88 -15.32 6.94
N GLN A 104 -10.29 -16.30 6.25
CA GLN A 104 -8.86 -16.61 6.38
C GLN A 104 -7.98 -15.46 5.88
N GLN A 105 -8.34 -14.83 4.76
CA GLN A 105 -7.67 -13.61 4.27
C GLN A 105 -7.82 -12.48 5.29
N PHE A 106 -9.05 -12.20 5.75
CA PHE A 106 -9.29 -11.15 6.74
C PHE A 106 -8.44 -11.28 8.01
N LYS A 107 -8.19 -12.50 8.49
CA LYS A 107 -7.36 -12.75 9.69
C LYS A 107 -5.89 -12.35 9.53
N VAL A 108 -5.35 -12.43 8.32
CA VAL A 108 -3.94 -12.09 8.05
C VAL A 108 -3.78 -10.64 7.60
N LEU A 109 -4.86 -10.01 7.13
CA LEU A 109 -4.90 -8.61 6.76
C LEU A 109 -4.81 -7.71 8.00
N LYS A 110 -3.68 -7.01 8.16
CA LYS A 110 -3.54 -5.96 9.18
C LYS A 110 -4.05 -4.63 8.61
N ARG A 111 -5.12 -4.10 9.19
CA ARG A 111 -5.67 -2.79 8.79
C ARG A 111 -4.60 -1.71 8.94
N TRP A 112 -4.20 -1.12 7.81
CA TRP A 112 -3.30 0.01 7.81
C TRP A 112 -4.05 1.28 8.22
N ARG A 113 -3.50 2.05 9.16
CA ARG A 113 -4.05 3.35 9.54
C ARG A 113 -3.14 4.44 9.00
N LEU A 114 -3.72 5.38 8.25
CA LEU A 114 -3.00 6.51 7.64
C LEU A 114 -2.25 7.39 8.67
N GLU A 115 -2.67 7.34 9.94
CA GLU A 115 -2.04 8.02 11.08
C GLU A 115 -0.65 7.47 11.48
N HIS A 116 -0.23 6.30 10.96
CA HIS A 116 1.05 5.66 11.28
C HIS A 116 2.06 5.60 10.12
N ILE A 117 1.96 6.50 9.14
CA ILE A 117 2.99 6.66 8.10
C ILE A 117 4.24 7.27 8.75
N SER A 118 5.12 6.44 9.30
CA SER A 118 6.53 6.79 9.51
C SER A 118 7.36 6.11 8.43
N LEU A 119 7.29 6.61 7.21
CA LEU A 119 8.32 6.32 6.20
C LEU A 119 9.42 7.37 6.38
N ALA A 120 10.46 6.99 7.13
CA ALA A 120 11.52 7.84 7.67
C ALA A 120 11.04 8.82 8.75
N ALA A 121 10.94 8.35 10.00
CA ALA A 121 11.04 9.27 11.12
C ALA A 121 12.49 9.81 11.13
N GLU A 122 12.69 11.04 10.62
CA GLU A 122 13.79 11.89 11.07
C GLU A 122 13.84 11.86 12.62
N PRO A 123 15.04 11.89 13.21
CA PRO A 123 15.38 11.08 14.39
C PRO A 123 14.38 11.23 15.53
N GLN A 124 14.00 10.09 16.11
CA GLN A 124 13.19 10.02 17.33
C GLN A 124 13.77 11.01 18.35
N GLN A 125 12.97 12.02 18.72
CA GLN A 125 13.33 12.97 19.77
C GLN A 125 13.78 12.18 21.00
N PRO A 126 14.92 12.52 21.62
CA PRO A 126 15.35 11.86 22.83
C PRO A 126 14.29 12.10 23.90
N VAL A 127 13.76 11.00 24.44
CA VAL A 127 12.91 11.04 25.62
C VAL A 127 13.81 11.49 26.77
N LEU A 128 13.56 12.69 27.29
CA LEU A 128 14.22 13.14 28.51
C LEU A 128 13.72 12.25 29.65
N PRO A 129 14.61 11.61 30.42
CA PRO A 129 14.20 10.91 31.64
C PRO A 129 13.79 11.94 32.70
N ASP A 130 12.70 11.65 33.42
CA ASP A 130 12.37 12.30 34.69
C ASP A 130 13.38 11.95 35.79
#